data_AF-A0AAJ5WX62-F1
#
_entry.id   AF-A0AAJ5WX62-F1
#
_cell.length_a   1.000
_cell.length_b   1.000
_cell.length_c   1.000
_cell.angle_alpha   90.00
_cell.angle_beta   90.00
_cell.angle_gamma   90.00
#
_symmetry.space_group_name_H-M   'P 1'
#
loop_
_entity.id
_entity.type
_entity.pdbx_description
1 polymer ?
#
loop_
_entity_poly.entity_id
_entity_poly.type
_entity_poly.pdbx_seq_one_letter_code
_entity_poly.pdbx_strand_id
1 'polypeptide(L)'
;MMKNTALLVFYQVNTTAFVEAFCVNKFRPQLHCDGKCKLASIIKEKEQKEAAETLASMQTETVFIEQPAAPLLHTAGAHIQPAQYPTRNTSLYRFLLLSRTDKPPQAIA
;
A
#
# COMPACT_ATOMS: atom_id res chain seq x y z
N MET A 1 -3.27 6.89 -19.96
CA MET A 1 -4.06 6.03 -19.06
C MET A 1 -5.57 6.37 -19.07
N MET A 2 -6.19 6.80 -20.18
CA MET A 2 -7.61 7.27 -20.19
C MET A 2 -8.57 6.44 -21.07
N LYS A 3 -8.08 5.51 -21.89
CA LYS A 3 -8.92 4.76 -22.84
C LYS A 3 -9.95 3.84 -22.15
N ASN A 4 -9.53 3.10 -21.12
CA ASN A 4 -10.40 2.12 -20.46
C ASN A 4 -11.51 2.79 -19.65
N THR A 5 -11.19 3.91 -18.99
CA THR A 5 -12.15 4.75 -18.28
C THR A 5 -13.16 5.38 -19.23
N ALA A 6 -12.73 5.89 -20.39
CA ALA A 6 -13.64 6.43 -21.39
C ALA A 6 -14.61 5.37 -21.93
N LEU A 7 -14.15 4.13 -22.15
CA LEU A 7 -15.02 3.02 -22.58
C LEU A 7 -16.02 2.62 -21.50
N LEU A 8 -15.63 2.62 -20.23
CA LEU A 8 -16.54 2.33 -19.12
C LEU A 8 -17.64 3.40 -18.98
N VAL A 9 -17.25 4.68 -19.07
CA VAL A 9 -18.19 5.80 -19.05
C VAL A 9 -19.14 5.72 -20.25
N PHE A 10 -18.63 5.41 -21.44
CA PHE A 10 -19.48 5.24 -22.62
C PHE A 10 -20.49 4.11 -22.45
N TYR A 11 -20.08 2.97 -21.88
CA TYR A 11 -21.00 1.88 -21.54
C TYR A 11 -22.07 2.31 -20.55
N GLN A 12 -21.72 3.09 -19.52
CA GLN A 12 -22.68 3.56 -18.50
C GLN A 12 -23.67 4.59 -19.04
N VAL A 13 -23.20 5.51 -19.88
CA VAL A 13 -24.04 6.58 -20.45
C VAL A 13 -24.96 6.02 -21.53
N ASN A 14 -24.45 5.14 -22.39
CA ASN A 14 -25.22 4.58 -23.48
C ASN A 14 -24.84 3.11 -23.74
N THR A 15 -25.53 2.22 -23.04
CA THR A 15 -25.35 0.77 -23.18
C THR A 15 -25.71 0.28 -24.58
N THR A 16 -26.77 0.80 -25.21
CA THR A 16 -27.22 0.32 -26.53
C THR A 16 -26.21 0.63 -27.61
N ALA A 17 -25.75 1.88 -27.70
CA ALA A 17 -24.71 2.29 -28.65
C ALA A 17 -23.39 1.56 -28.39
N PHE A 18 -23.05 1.31 -27.12
CA PHE A 18 -21.87 0.52 -26.78
C PHE A 18 -21.99 -0.92 -27.27
N VAL A 19 -23.12 -1.59 -27.03
CA VAL A 19 -23.37 -2.97 -27.47
C VAL A 19 -23.35 -3.06 -29.00
N GLU A 20 -23.97 -2.11 -29.69
CA GLU A 20 -23.94 -2.05 -31.16
C GLU A 20 -22.52 -1.90 -31.71
N ALA A 21 -21.67 -1.08 -31.07
CA ALA A 21 -20.30 -0.87 -31.51
C ALA A 21 -19.36 -2.05 -31.16
N PHE A 22 -19.49 -2.64 -29.97
CA PHE A 22 -18.46 -3.52 -29.40
C PHE A 22 -18.90 -4.97 -29.15
N CYS A 23 -20.16 -5.34 -29.36
CA CYS A 23 -20.60 -6.72 -29.24
C CYS A 23 -20.02 -7.59 -30.37
N VAL A 24 -19.32 -8.66 -30.00
CA VAL A 24 -18.75 -9.63 -30.93
C VAL A 24 -19.75 -10.71 -31.36
N ASN A 25 -20.73 -11.01 -30.50
CA ASN A 25 -21.71 -12.09 -30.70
C ASN A 25 -23.07 -11.56 -31.20
N LYS A 26 -23.07 -10.61 -32.16
CA LYS A 26 -24.31 -10.02 -32.70
C LYS A 26 -25.27 -11.06 -33.29
N PHE A 27 -24.72 -12.12 -33.90
CA PHE A 27 -25.48 -13.20 -34.52
C PHE A 27 -25.85 -14.34 -33.56
N ARG A 28 -25.44 -14.25 -32.28
CA ARG A 28 -25.72 -15.28 -31.26
C ARG A 28 -26.22 -14.63 -29.96
N PRO A 29 -27.46 -14.12 -29.94
CA PRO A 29 -28.03 -13.45 -28.78
C PRO A 29 -28.14 -14.36 -27.55
N GLN A 30 -28.24 -15.68 -27.73
CA GLN A 30 -28.26 -16.65 -26.62
C GLN A 30 -26.98 -16.67 -25.76
N LEU A 31 -25.89 -16.05 -26.21
CA LEU A 31 -24.63 -15.96 -25.45
C LEU A 31 -24.59 -14.75 -24.50
N HIS A 32 -25.65 -13.93 -24.44
CA HIS A 32 -25.78 -12.81 -23.50
C HIS A 32 -24.55 -11.88 -23.45
N CYS A 33 -24.01 -11.53 -24.64
CA CYS A 33 -22.80 -10.73 -24.73
C CYS A 33 -22.97 -9.36 -24.06
N ASP A 34 -24.06 -8.64 -24.33
CA ASP A 34 -24.42 -7.34 -23.73
C ASP A 34 -23.24 -6.36 -23.54
N GLY A 35 -22.23 -6.39 -24.41
CA GLY A 35 -20.98 -5.61 -24.24
C GLY A 35 -20.01 -6.13 -23.17
N LYS A 36 -20.42 -7.09 -22.33
CA LYS A 36 -19.64 -7.74 -21.26
C LYS A 36 -18.35 -8.39 -21.77
N CYS A 37 -18.35 -8.98 -22.97
CA CYS A 37 -17.14 -9.56 -23.56
C CYS A 37 -16.03 -8.51 -23.76
N LYS A 38 -16.40 -7.29 -24.17
CA LYS A 38 -15.43 -6.20 -24.33
C LYS A 38 -14.94 -5.72 -22.97
N LEU A 39 -15.82 -5.59 -21.99
CA LEU A 39 -15.47 -5.20 -20.61
C LEU A 39 -14.51 -6.23 -19.96
N ALA A 40 -14.78 -7.52 -20.12
CA ALA A 40 -13.90 -8.58 -19.64
C ALA A 40 -12.51 -8.52 -20.30
N SER A 41 -12.44 -8.21 -21.59
CA SER A 41 -11.17 -8.03 -22.30
C SER A 41 -10.35 -6.86 -21.74
N ILE A 42 -11.02 -5.75 -21.40
CA ILE A 42 -10.39 -4.57 -20.79
C ILE A 42 -9.81 -4.89 -19.41
N ILE A 43 -10.54 -5.68 -18.59
CA ILE A 43 -10.07 -6.12 -17.27
C ILE A 43 -8.81 -6.98 -17.43
N LYS A 44 -8.83 -7.96 -18.33
CA LYS A 44 -7.69 -8.84 -18.60
C LYS A 44 -6.46 -8.08 -19.08
N GLU A 45 -6.64 -7.08 -19.95
CA GLU A 45 -5.54 -6.22 -20.41
C GLU A 45 -4.94 -5.41 -19.25
N LYS A 46 -5.78 -4.91 -18.34
CA LYS A 46 -5.32 -4.19 -17.14
C LYS A 46 -4.51 -5.10 -16.23
N GLU A 47 -5.00 -6.30 -15.94
CA GLU A 47 -4.30 -7.29 -15.12
C GLU A 47 -2.95 -7.69 -15.71
N GLN A 48 -2.88 -7.89 -17.04
CA GLN A 48 -1.61 -8.20 -17.71
C GLN A 48 -0.61 -7.04 -17.65
N LYS A 49 -1.09 -5.80 -17.80
CA LYS A 49 -0.25 -4.60 -17.70
C LYS A 49 0.26 -4.40 -16.27
N GLU A 50 -0.59 -4.58 -15.26
CA GLU A 50 -0.20 -4.52 -13.85
C GLU A 50 0.80 -5.62 -13.49
N ALA A 51 0.62 -6.84 -13.99
CA ALA A 51 1.58 -7.94 -13.82
C ALA A 51 2.93 -7.63 -14.47
N ALA A 52 2.94 -7.04 -15.67
CA ALA A 52 4.17 -6.62 -16.34
C ALA A 52 4.87 -5.47 -15.60
N GLU A 53 4.12 -4.49 -15.09
CA GLU A 53 4.65 -3.37 -14.30
C GLU A 53 5.23 -3.84 -12.96
N THR A 54 4.58 -4.78 -12.28
CA THR A 54 5.11 -5.38 -11.04
C THR A 54 6.40 -6.17 -11.31
N LEU A 55 6.44 -7.00 -12.36
CA LEU A 55 7.67 -7.70 -12.76
C LEU A 55 8.81 -6.73 -13.07
N ALA A 56 8.54 -5.63 -13.78
CA ALA A 56 9.53 -4.59 -14.06
C ALA A 56 10.02 -3.88 -12.78
N SER A 57 9.12 -3.62 -11.81
CA SER A 57 9.48 -3.04 -10.52
C SER A 57 10.32 -3.99 -9.65
N MET A 58 10.22 -5.30 -9.82
CA MET A 58 11.07 -6.27 -9.11
C MET A 58 12.46 -6.39 -9.73
N GLN A 59 12.65 -5.98 -10.98
CA GLN A 59 13.95 -5.95 -11.66
C GLN A 59 14.78 -4.70 -11.32
N THR A 60 14.27 -3.79 -10.49
CA THR A 60 15.02 -2.61 -10.07
C THR A 60 16.22 -3.03 -9.21
N GLU A 61 17.42 -2.93 -9.76
CA GLU A 61 18.65 -3.22 -9.02
C GLU A 61 18.78 -2.26 -7.84
N THR A 62 18.87 -2.80 -6.63
CA THR A 62 19.08 -2.00 -5.42
C THR A 62 20.50 -1.45 -5.44
N VAL A 63 20.66 -0.16 -5.69
CA VAL A 63 21.95 0.52 -5.58
C VAL A 63 22.25 0.72 -4.10
N PHE A 64 23.20 -0.04 -3.57
CA PHE A 64 23.73 0.19 -2.23
C PHE A 64 24.66 1.41 -2.28
N ILE A 65 24.24 2.51 -1.66
CA ILE A 65 25.08 3.70 -1.51
C ILE A 65 25.72 3.62 -0.13
N GLU A 66 27.02 3.34 -0.07
CA GLU A 66 27.79 3.50 1.16
C GLU A 66 27.79 4.98 1.54
N GLN A 67 27.09 5.32 2.62
CA GLN A 67 27.24 6.63 3.23
C GLN A 67 28.60 6.66 3.94
N PRO A 68 29.47 7.65 3.64
CA PRO A 68 30.70 7.82 4.40
C PRO A 68 30.31 8.13 5.85
N ALA A 69 30.80 7.31 6.78
CA ALA A 69 30.63 7.57 8.20
C ALA A 69 31.17 8.99 8.50
N ALA A 70 30.29 9.90 8.93
CA ALA A 70 30.72 11.20 9.39
C ALA A 70 31.73 10.97 10.53
N PRO A 71 32.91 11.63 10.50
CA PRO A 71 33.87 11.47 11.58
C PRO A 71 33.18 11.94 12.86
N LEU A 72 33.05 11.03 13.84
CA LEU A 72 32.67 11.40 15.19
C LEU A 72 33.76 12.34 15.69
N LEU A 73 33.46 13.64 15.74
CA LEU A 73 34.26 14.62 16.46
C LEU A 73 34.26 14.18 17.91
N HIS A 74 35.32 13.48 18.30
CA HIS A 74 35.62 13.24 19.70
C HIS A 74 36.03 14.59 20.27
N THR A 75 35.08 15.29 20.88
CA THR A 75 35.43 16.42 21.73
C THR A 75 36.33 15.88 22.82
N ALA A 76 37.51 16.48 22.95
CA ALA A 76 38.49 16.11 23.96
C ALA A 76 37.81 16.02 25.33
N GLY A 77 37.86 14.80 25.90
CA GLY A 77 37.44 14.40 27.23
C GLY A 77 36.40 15.30 27.91
N ALA A 78 35.13 14.88 27.89
CA ALA A 78 34.21 15.28 28.95
C ALA A 78 34.87 14.91 30.29
N HIS A 79 35.22 15.92 31.09
CA HIS A 79 35.69 15.72 32.45
C HIS A 79 34.57 15.02 33.24
N ILE A 80 34.67 13.70 33.39
CA ILE A 80 33.72 12.91 34.16
C ILE A 80 33.91 13.30 35.63
N GLN A 81 33.04 14.19 36.13
CA GLN A 81 32.91 14.34 37.58
C GLN A 81 32.35 13.01 38.13
N PRO A 82 32.92 12.45 39.20
CA PRO A 82 32.32 11.26 39.82
C PRO A 82 30.91 11.62 40.27
N ALA A 83 29.93 10.84 39.82
CA ALA A 83 28.53 11.04 40.18
C ALA A 83 28.39 10.92 41.71
N GLN A 84 28.08 12.04 42.37
CA GLN A 84 27.85 12.05 43.81
C GLN A 84 26.45 11.51 44.09
N TYR A 85 26.38 10.26 44.52
CA TYR A 85 25.12 9.61 44.88
C TYR A 85 24.61 10.15 46.23
N PRO A 86 23.32 10.49 46.35
CA PRO A 86 22.74 10.85 47.63
C PRO A 86 22.75 9.63 48.57
N THR A 87 23.22 9.82 49.81
CA THR A 87 23.34 8.76 50.84
C THR A 87 22.00 8.30 51.41
N ARG A 88 20.88 8.81 50.90
CA ARG A 88 19.53 8.49 51.35
C ARG A 88 18.71 7.95 50.20
N ASN A 89 18.16 6.76 50.41
CA ASN A 89 17.33 6.05 49.44
C ASN A 89 15.98 6.78 49.30
N THR A 90 15.87 7.73 48.37
CA THR A 90 14.56 8.23 47.94
C THR A 90 14.01 7.21 46.97
N SER A 91 13.24 6.25 47.49
CA SER A 91 12.51 5.30 46.65
C SER A 91 11.67 6.07 45.62
N LEU A 92 12.10 6.05 44.36
CA LEU A 92 11.34 6.59 43.23
C LEU A 92 10.29 5.60 42.74
N TYR A 93 9.90 4.63 43.58
CA TYR A 93 8.89 3.66 43.22
C TYR A 93 7.52 4.35 43.20
N ARG A 94 7.15 4.84 42.03
CA ARG A 94 5.80 5.32 41.73
C ARG A 94 5.09 4.20 40.99
N PHE A 95 4.08 3.60 41.63
CA PHE A 95 3.15 2.72 40.94
C PHE A 95 2.56 3.49 39.75
N LEU A 96 2.93 3.08 38.54
CA LEU A 96 2.16 3.43 37.35
C LEU A 96 0.85 2.66 37.48
N LEU A 97 -0.23 3.36 37.80
CA LEU A 97 -1.58 2.83 37.67
C LEU A 97 -1.74 2.51 36.18
N LEU A 98 -1.56 1.23 35.81
CA LEU A 98 -1.75 0.75 34.45
C LEU A 98 -3.11 1.24 33.96
N SER A 99 -3.09 2.02 32.88
CA SER A 99 -4.28 2.46 32.16
C SER A 99 -5.17 1.25 31.91
N ARG A 100 -6.48 1.34 32.18
CA ARG A 100 -7.47 0.25 32.00
C ARG A 100 -7.67 -0.19 30.54
N THR A 101 -6.71 0.03 29.66
CA THR A 101 -6.75 -0.29 28.24
C THR A 101 -6.05 -1.61 27.89
N ASP A 102 -5.42 -2.29 28.86
CA ASP A 102 -4.77 -3.59 28.66
C ASP A 102 -5.76 -4.78 28.73
N LYS A 103 -6.99 -4.61 28.23
CA LYS A 103 -7.87 -5.74 27.97
C LYS A 103 -8.04 -5.88 26.46
N PRO A 104 -7.73 -7.06 25.88
CA PRO A 104 -8.05 -7.31 24.49
C PRO A 104 -9.57 -7.17 24.26
N PRO A 105 -10.02 -6.70 23.08
CA PRO A 105 -11.44 -6.54 22.80
C PRO A 105 -12.16 -7.87 22.98
N GLN A 106 -13.26 -7.86 23.73
CA GLN A 106 -14.06 -9.07 23.89
C GLN A 106 -14.79 -9.36 22.58
N ALA A 107 -14.70 -10.61 22.12
CA ALA A 107 -15.44 -11.08 20.97
C ALA A 107 -16.94 -10.99 21.26
N ILE A 108 -17.66 -10.28 20.40
CA ILE A 108 -19.13 -10.24 20.42
C ILE A 108 -19.58 -11.59 19.85
N ALA A 109 -20.24 -12.39 20.68
CA ALA A 109 -20.94 -13.61 20.28
C ALA A 109 -22.38 -13.27 19.88
#